data_AF-A0A1Y2EUA7-F1
#
_entry.id   AF-A0A1Y2EUA7-F1
#
_cell.length_a   1.000
_cell.length_b   1.000
_cell.length_c   1.000
_cell.angle_alpha   90.00
_cell.angle_beta   90.00
_cell.angle_gamma   90.00
#
_symmetry.space_group_name_H-M   'P 1'
#
loop_
_entity.id
_entity.type
_entity.pdbx_description
1 polymer ?
#
loop_
_entity_poly.entity_id
_entity_poly.type
_entity_poly.pdbx_seq_one_letter_code
_entity_poly.pdbx_strand_id
1 'polypeptide(L)'
;MSILNGASSQVEAHAITEKRVLEHFKKSGKFDAMRKQALRSFEKSQDGIAFKAELEKLVDAELRRDPTLAARDRGKAATLIGGAVDRSTCYTHARKQATEHIFGQESFRLMIEEEIRSIMKQEEAAAVAAKDVKAKVKDEA
;
A
#
# COMPACT_ATOMS: atom_id res chain seq x y z
N MET A 1 -1.43 39.78 21.71
CA MET A 1 -0.71 38.65 21.09
C MET A 1 -1.46 37.34 21.37
N SER A 2 -2.51 37.01 20.60
CA SER A 2 -3.32 35.79 20.86
C SER A 2 -3.69 34.99 19.62
N ILE A 3 -3.16 35.35 18.44
CA ILE A 3 -3.53 34.72 17.16
C ILE A 3 -2.68 33.47 16.87
N LEU A 4 -1.48 33.35 17.46
CA LEU A 4 -0.58 32.20 17.25
C LEU A 4 -1.04 30.91 17.94
N ASN A 5 -1.81 30.98 19.04
CA ASN A 5 -2.16 29.79 19.82
C ASN A 5 -3.28 28.94 19.17
N GLY A 6 -4.18 29.58 18.42
CA GLY A 6 -5.30 28.88 17.75
C GLY A 6 -4.89 28.07 16.51
N ALA A 7 -3.86 28.54 15.79
CA ALA A 7 -3.32 27.83 14.64
C ALA A 7 -2.59 26.55 15.06
N SER A 8 -1.82 26.60 16.16
CA SER A 8 -1.10 25.44 16.68
C SER A 8 -2.06 24.34 17.15
N SER A 9 -3.16 24.70 17.83
CA SER A 9 -4.17 23.73 18.26
C SER A 9 -4.97 23.10 17.11
N GLN A 10 -5.22 23.85 16.01
CA GLN A 10 -5.88 23.29 14.83
C GLN A 10 -4.97 22.33 14.05
N VAL A 11 -3.69 22.64 13.95
CA VAL A 11 -2.69 21.78 13.28
C VAL A 11 -2.53 20.45 14.06
N GLU A 12 -2.46 20.50 15.38
CA GLU A 12 -2.40 19.29 16.21
C GLU A 12 -3.68 18.45 16.12
N ALA A 13 -4.85 19.08 16.15
CA ALA A 13 -6.13 18.38 15.97
C ALA A 13 -6.25 17.73 14.58
N HIS A 14 -5.75 18.40 13.53
CA HIS A 14 -5.73 17.85 12.17
C HIS A 14 -4.78 16.65 12.07
N ALA A 15 -3.57 16.74 12.63
CA ALA A 15 -2.60 15.65 12.64
C ALA A 15 -3.09 14.40 13.41
N ILE A 16 -3.80 14.60 14.53
CA ILE A 16 -4.43 13.50 15.28
C ILE A 16 -5.53 12.83 14.44
N THR A 17 -6.28 13.62 13.67
CA THR A 17 -7.34 13.12 12.79
C THR A 17 -6.76 12.33 11.62
N GLU A 18 -5.70 12.83 10.97
CA GLU A 18 -4.99 12.13 9.90
C GLU A 18 -4.46 10.77 10.38
N LYS A 19 -3.82 10.74 11.55
CA LYS A 19 -3.31 9.49 12.13
C LYS A 19 -4.42 8.48 12.40
N ARG A 20 -5.55 8.90 12.97
CA ARG A 20 -6.72 8.02 13.22
C ARG A 20 -7.31 7.47 11.94
N VAL A 21 -7.50 8.33 10.93
CA VAL A 21 -8.00 7.92 9.61
C VAL A 21 -7.06 6.92 8.96
N LEU A 22 -5.75 7.13 9.02
CA LEU A 22 -4.76 6.20 8.48
C LEU A 22 -4.78 4.86 9.21
N GLU A 23 -4.86 4.86 10.54
CA GLU A 23 -4.96 3.64 11.32
C GLU A 23 -6.23 2.86 11.01
N HIS A 24 -7.38 3.56 10.90
CA HIS A 24 -8.63 2.95 10.49
C HIS A 24 -8.49 2.35 9.09
N PHE A 25 -7.97 3.10 8.11
CA PHE A 25 -7.80 2.62 6.74
C PHE A 25 -6.95 1.35 6.65
N LYS A 26 -5.86 1.28 7.43
CA LYS A 26 -5.01 0.09 7.51
C LYS A 26 -5.71 -1.09 8.19
N LYS A 27 -6.54 -0.84 9.20
CA LYS A 27 -7.22 -1.88 10.02
C LYS A 27 -8.55 -2.35 9.42
N SER A 28 -9.18 -1.60 8.53
CA SER A 28 -10.51 -1.92 7.95
C SER A 28 -10.50 -3.07 6.94
N GLY A 29 -9.32 -3.58 6.56
CA GLY A 29 -9.16 -4.56 5.49
C GLY A 29 -9.28 -3.96 4.08
N LYS A 30 -9.77 -2.73 3.93
CA LYS A 30 -9.90 -2.05 2.64
C LYS A 30 -8.55 -1.76 2.00
N PHE A 31 -7.57 -1.35 2.80
CA PHE A 31 -6.19 -1.18 2.33
C PHE A 31 -5.66 -2.47 1.68
N ASP A 32 -5.83 -3.62 2.35
CA ASP A 32 -5.36 -4.90 1.81
C ASP A 32 -6.16 -5.34 0.58
N ALA A 33 -7.47 -5.06 0.54
CA ALA A 33 -8.30 -5.31 -0.63
C ALA A 33 -7.81 -4.52 -1.86
N MET A 34 -7.50 -3.23 -1.71
CA MET A 34 -6.94 -2.39 -2.76
C MET A 34 -5.54 -2.85 -3.17
N ARG A 35 -4.67 -3.18 -2.20
CA ARG A 35 -3.33 -3.73 -2.47
C ARG A 35 -3.41 -4.99 -3.33
N LYS A 36 -4.33 -5.91 -2.99
CA LYS A 36 -4.58 -7.13 -3.77
C LYS A 36 -5.16 -6.82 -5.16
N GLN A 37 -6.04 -5.83 -5.27
CA GLN A 37 -6.57 -5.39 -6.57
C GLN A 37 -5.46 -4.84 -7.45
N ALA A 38 -4.61 -3.95 -6.93
CA ALA A 38 -3.47 -3.41 -7.65
C ALA A 38 -2.52 -4.51 -8.13
N LEU A 39 -2.21 -5.50 -7.28
CA LEU A 39 -1.42 -6.66 -7.66
C LEU A 39 -2.05 -7.43 -8.82
N ARG A 40 -3.35 -7.78 -8.72
CA ARG A 40 -4.05 -8.50 -9.80
C ARG A 40 -4.10 -7.70 -11.10
N SER A 41 -4.26 -6.38 -11.01
CA SER A 41 -4.26 -5.51 -12.19
C SER A 41 -2.87 -5.47 -12.83
N PHE A 42 -1.81 -5.40 -12.04
CA PHE A 42 -0.44 -5.45 -12.53
C PHE A 42 -0.12 -6.80 -13.18
N GLU A 43 -0.45 -7.93 -12.53
CA GLU A 43 -0.20 -9.27 -13.07
C GLU A 43 -0.88 -9.51 -14.44
N LYS A 44 -2.00 -8.84 -14.70
CA LYS A 44 -2.74 -8.93 -15.97
C LYS A 44 -2.37 -7.84 -16.98
N SER A 45 -1.60 -6.83 -16.59
CA SER A 45 -1.21 -5.74 -17.48
C SER A 45 -0.07 -6.16 -18.40
N GLN A 46 0.17 -5.35 -19.43
CA GLN A 46 1.32 -5.54 -20.31
C GLN A 46 2.64 -5.43 -19.54
N ASP A 47 2.70 -4.57 -18.52
CA ASP A 47 3.88 -4.41 -17.65
C ASP A 47 4.15 -5.68 -16.82
N GLY A 48 3.12 -6.30 -16.24
CA GLY A 48 3.27 -7.55 -15.51
C GLY A 48 3.72 -8.71 -16.40
N ILE A 49 3.20 -8.78 -17.62
CA ILE A 49 3.62 -9.76 -18.62
C ILE A 49 5.09 -9.52 -19.00
N ALA A 50 5.48 -8.26 -19.25
CA ALA A 50 6.85 -7.89 -19.59
C ALA A 50 7.83 -8.20 -18.44
N PHE A 51 7.44 -7.89 -17.20
CA PHE A 51 8.20 -8.23 -16.00
C PHE A 51 8.43 -9.73 -15.86
N LYS A 52 7.39 -10.55 -16.07
CA LYS A 52 7.54 -12.01 -16.06
C LYS A 52 8.50 -12.49 -17.14
N ALA A 53 8.42 -11.96 -18.35
CA ALA A 53 9.33 -12.30 -19.43
C ALA A 53 10.78 -11.87 -19.14
N GLU A 54 10.99 -10.75 -18.44
CA GLU A 54 12.32 -10.33 -17.97
C GLU A 54 12.87 -11.30 -16.92
N LEU A 55 12.04 -11.74 -15.96
CA LEU A 55 12.42 -12.76 -14.99
C LEU A 55 12.84 -14.06 -15.68
N GLU A 56 12.05 -14.57 -16.63
CA GLU A 56 12.37 -15.77 -17.40
C GLU A 56 13.72 -15.66 -18.12
N LYS A 57 14.01 -14.50 -18.74
CA LYS A 57 15.31 -14.24 -19.38
C LYS A 57 16.47 -14.26 -18.38
N LEU A 58 16.29 -13.67 -17.19
CA LEU A 58 17.29 -13.68 -16.13
C LEU A 58 17.55 -15.10 -15.62
N VAL A 59 16.48 -15.89 -15.40
CA VAL A 59 16.59 -17.30 -15.02
C VAL A 59 17.36 -18.08 -16.08
N ASP A 60 17.01 -17.93 -17.35
CA ASP A 60 17.68 -18.61 -18.45
C ASP A 60 19.16 -18.22 -18.58
N ALA A 61 19.49 -16.94 -18.36
CA ALA A 61 20.87 -16.47 -18.35
C ALA A 61 21.69 -17.11 -17.21
N GLU A 62 21.10 -17.21 -16.02
CA GLU A 62 21.72 -17.87 -14.86
C GLU A 62 21.89 -19.37 -15.07
N LEU A 63 20.91 -20.05 -15.67
CA LEU A 63 21.02 -21.47 -16.03
C LEU A 63 22.10 -21.73 -17.09
N ARG A 64 22.26 -20.83 -18.07
CA ARG A 64 23.36 -20.93 -19.05
C ARG A 64 24.72 -20.70 -18.39
N ARG A 65 24.80 -19.79 -17.42
CA ARG A 65 26.03 -19.49 -16.68
C ARG A 65 26.44 -20.63 -15.75
N ASP A 66 25.48 -21.20 -15.04
CA ASP A 66 25.67 -22.36 -14.17
C ASP A 66 24.61 -23.44 -14.46
N PRO A 67 24.89 -24.37 -15.38
CA PRO A 67 23.98 -25.46 -15.71
C PRO A 67 23.66 -26.39 -14.52
N THR A 68 24.51 -26.41 -13.48
CA THR A 68 24.29 -27.28 -12.31
C THR A 68 23.08 -26.85 -11.49
N LEU A 69 22.63 -25.59 -11.64
CA LEU A 69 21.42 -25.08 -11.01
C LEU A 69 20.17 -25.90 -11.38
N ALA A 70 20.10 -26.45 -12.59
CA ALA A 70 18.99 -27.30 -13.03
C ALA A 70 18.97 -28.68 -12.35
N ALA A 71 20.14 -29.19 -11.94
CA ALA A 71 20.29 -30.47 -11.27
C ALA A 71 20.20 -30.37 -9.73
N ARG A 72 20.17 -29.15 -9.20
CA ARG A 72 20.07 -28.87 -7.77
C ARG A 72 18.66 -29.04 -7.24
N ASP A 73 18.56 -29.14 -5.92
CA ASP A 73 17.30 -28.98 -5.22
C ASP A 73 16.64 -27.64 -5.60
N ARG A 74 15.33 -27.68 -5.87
CA ARG A 74 14.56 -26.54 -6.39
C ARG A 74 14.62 -25.34 -5.44
N GLY A 75 14.57 -25.56 -4.13
CA GLY A 75 14.66 -24.49 -3.14
C GLY A 75 16.03 -23.81 -3.18
N LYS A 76 17.10 -24.60 -3.18
CA LYS A 76 18.49 -24.08 -3.25
C LYS A 76 18.75 -23.34 -4.55
N ALA A 77 18.30 -23.88 -5.69
CA ALA A 77 18.42 -23.22 -6.99
C ALA A 77 17.64 -21.90 -7.02
N ALA A 78 16.40 -21.91 -6.53
CA ALA A 78 15.57 -20.71 -6.45
C ALA A 78 16.19 -19.60 -5.58
N THR A 79 16.83 -19.94 -4.47
CA THR A 79 17.55 -18.94 -3.63
C THR A 79 18.72 -18.31 -4.38
N LEU A 80 19.53 -19.10 -5.10
CA LEU A 80 20.67 -18.59 -5.85
C LEU A 80 20.25 -17.69 -7.02
N ILE A 81 19.25 -18.14 -7.78
CA ILE A 81 18.67 -17.40 -8.90
C ILE A 81 17.98 -16.13 -8.38
N GLY A 82 17.20 -16.24 -7.30
CA GLY A 82 16.55 -15.11 -6.64
C GLY A 82 17.55 -14.03 -6.25
N GLY A 83 18.70 -14.42 -5.67
CA GLY A 83 19.76 -13.46 -5.37
C GLY A 83 20.34 -12.76 -6.60
N ALA A 84 20.37 -13.41 -7.77
CA ALA A 84 20.76 -12.76 -9.02
C ALA A 84 19.70 -11.78 -9.52
N VAL A 85 18.42 -12.14 -9.42
CA VAL A 85 17.29 -11.24 -9.73
C VAL A 85 17.29 -10.02 -8.81
N ASP A 86 17.53 -10.19 -7.50
CA ASP A 86 17.56 -9.09 -6.51
C ASP A 86 18.64 -8.05 -6.81
N ARG A 87 19.76 -8.46 -7.42
CA ARG A 87 20.84 -7.55 -7.85
C ARG A 87 20.58 -6.91 -9.21
N SER A 88 19.58 -7.39 -9.96
CA SER A 88 19.19 -6.80 -11.23
C SER A 88 18.29 -5.58 -11.03
N THR A 89 18.03 -4.85 -12.11
CA THR A 89 17.09 -3.72 -12.10
C THR A 89 15.62 -4.12 -12.25
N CYS A 90 15.32 -5.41 -12.39
CA CYS A 90 14.01 -5.94 -12.76
C CYS A 90 12.91 -5.48 -11.79
N TYR A 91 13.12 -5.61 -10.47
CA TYR A 91 12.15 -5.14 -9.47
C TYR A 91 11.97 -3.62 -9.47
N THR A 92 13.05 -2.86 -9.66
CA THR A 92 12.99 -1.39 -9.72
C THR A 92 12.19 -0.93 -10.94
N HIS A 93 12.37 -1.60 -12.09
CA HIS A 93 11.62 -1.32 -13.31
C HIS A 93 10.13 -1.63 -13.14
N ALA A 94 9.80 -2.82 -12.63
CA ALA A 94 8.41 -3.22 -12.36
C ALA A 94 7.73 -2.28 -11.36
N ARG A 95 8.44 -1.85 -10.30
CA ARG A 95 7.92 -0.87 -9.34
C ARG A 95 7.62 0.47 -10.00
N LYS A 96 8.50 0.94 -10.90
CA LYS A 96 8.29 2.19 -11.64
C LYS A 96 7.05 2.09 -12.51
N GLN A 97 6.92 1.02 -13.30
CA GLN A 97 5.75 0.76 -14.14
C GLN A 97 4.45 0.68 -13.33
N ALA A 98 4.44 -0.06 -12.22
CA ALA A 98 3.28 -0.11 -11.33
C ALA A 98 2.92 1.27 -10.77
N THR A 99 3.92 2.10 -10.45
CA THR A 99 3.70 3.47 -9.97
C THR A 99 3.05 4.33 -11.04
N GLU A 100 3.54 4.28 -12.27
CA GLU A 100 3.05 5.12 -13.37
C GLU A 100 1.69 4.63 -13.89
N HIS A 101 1.55 3.32 -14.11
CA HIS A 101 0.43 2.75 -14.86
C HIS A 101 -0.65 2.11 -13.99
N ILE A 102 -0.43 1.90 -12.68
CA ILE A 102 -1.48 1.43 -11.76
C ILE A 102 -1.80 2.53 -10.75
N PHE A 103 -0.82 2.95 -9.95
CA PHE A 103 -1.05 3.93 -8.88
C PHE A 103 -1.24 5.36 -9.40
N GLY A 104 -0.66 5.67 -10.56
CA GLY A 104 -0.83 6.96 -11.25
C GLY A 104 -2.18 7.10 -11.97
N GLN A 105 -2.95 6.02 -12.12
CA GLN A 105 -4.27 6.09 -12.77
C GLN A 105 -5.25 6.88 -11.90
N GLU A 106 -5.97 7.80 -12.54
CA GLU A 106 -6.98 8.63 -11.86
C GLU A 106 -8.05 7.78 -11.19
N SER A 107 -8.49 6.70 -11.83
CA SER A 107 -9.48 5.76 -11.26
C SER A 107 -9.02 5.14 -9.94
N PHE A 108 -7.73 4.79 -9.82
CA PHE A 108 -7.17 4.22 -8.60
C PHE A 108 -7.04 5.28 -7.49
N ARG A 109 -6.64 6.50 -7.86
CA ARG A 109 -6.54 7.63 -6.92
C ARG A 109 -7.92 8.01 -6.35
N LEU A 110 -8.92 8.14 -7.22
CA LEU A 110 -10.30 8.44 -6.82
C LEU A 110 -10.88 7.37 -5.89
N MET A 111 -10.58 6.10 -6.14
CA MET A 111 -10.98 5.00 -5.24
C MET A 111 -10.39 5.16 -3.83
N ILE A 112 -9.11 5.54 -3.73
CA ILE A 112 -8.47 5.80 -2.43
C ILE A 112 -9.11 7.01 -1.76
N GLU A 113 -9.33 8.11 -2.51
CA GLU A 113 -9.91 9.33 -1.97
C GLU A 113 -11.34 9.13 -1.45
N GLU A 114 -12.17 8.38 -2.19
CA GLU A 114 -13.52 8.01 -1.75
C GLU A 114 -13.48 7.24 -0.44
N GLU A 115 -12.55 6.31 -0.31
CA GLU A 115 -12.42 5.48 0.89
C GLU A 115 -11.88 6.24 2.10
N ILE A 116 -10.89 7.10 1.90
CA ILE A 116 -10.42 8.02 2.94
C ILE A 116 -11.57 8.94 3.39
N ARG A 117 -12.32 9.51 2.45
CA ARG A 117 -13.47 10.38 2.77
C ARG A 117 -14.56 9.63 3.54
N SER A 118 -14.82 8.38 3.18
CA SER A 118 -15.76 7.51 3.91
C SER A 118 -15.30 7.29 5.35
N ILE A 119 -14.01 7.01 5.55
CA ILE A 119 -13.43 6.82 6.89
C ILE A 119 -13.47 8.12 7.71
N MET A 120 -13.16 9.27 7.10
CA MET A 120 -13.26 10.56 7.78
C MET A 120 -14.65 10.79 8.35
N LYS A 121 -15.71 10.55 7.55
CA LYS A 121 -17.09 10.66 8.01
C LYS A 121 -17.41 9.70 9.16
N GLN A 122 -16.86 8.49 9.14
CA GLN A 122 -17.05 7.51 10.22
C GLN A 122 -16.34 7.93 11.50
N GLU A 123 -15.12 8.44 11.41
CA GLU A 123 -14.35 8.95 12.56
C GLU A 123 -15.02 10.18 13.20
N GLU A 124 -15.56 11.09 12.38
CA GLU A 124 -16.35 12.24 12.83
C GLU A 124 -17.62 11.80 13.56
N ALA A 125 -18.40 10.88 12.96
CA ALA A 125 -19.61 10.35 13.57
C ALA A 125 -19.32 9.64 14.91
N ALA A 126 -18.24 8.85 14.98
CA ALA A 126 -17.80 8.19 16.20
C ALA A 126 -17.38 9.20 17.28
N ALA A 127 -16.75 10.32 16.90
CA ALA A 127 -16.36 11.37 17.84
C ALA A 127 -17.58 12.12 18.42
N VAL A 128 -18.63 12.35 17.63
CA VAL A 128 -19.89 12.93 18.11
C VAL A 128 -20.57 11.98 19.10
N ALA A 129 -20.75 10.70 18.72
CA ALA A 129 -21.36 9.70 19.58
C ALA A 129 -20.63 9.53 20.93
N ALA A 130 -19.29 9.56 20.93
CA ALA A 130 -18.50 9.47 22.15
C ALA A 130 -18.67 10.67 23.09
N LYS A 131 -18.95 11.87 22.56
CA LYS A 131 -19.25 13.06 23.36
C LYS A 131 -20.64 12.96 24.01
N ASP A 132 -21.63 12.48 23.26
CA ASP A 132 -23.00 12.30 23.76
C ASP A 132 -23.07 11.29 24.91
N VAL A 133 -22.31 10.19 24.81
CA VAL A 133 -22.21 9.18 25.90
C VAL A 133 -21.58 9.78 27.15
N LYS A 134 -20.48 10.55 27.01
CA LYS A 134 -19.83 11.20 28.17
C LYS A 134 -20.70 12.26 28.84
N ALA A 135 -21.53 12.96 28.07
CA ALA A 135 -22.48 13.93 28.61
C ALA A 135 -23.54 13.24 29.48
N LYS A 136 -24.13 12.14 28.98
CA LYS A 136 -25.15 11.37 29.73
C LYS A 136 -24.62 10.77 31.03
N VAL A 137 -23.40 10.22 31.03
CA VAL A 137 -22.77 9.65 32.24
C VAL A 137 -22.49 10.71 33.31
N LYS A 138 -22.34 11.98 32.92
CA LYS A 138 -22.10 13.09 33.85
C LYS A 138 -23.39 13.67 34.45
N ASP A 139 -24.52 13.54 33.77
CA ASP A 139 -25.83 13.99 34.28
C ASP A 139 -26.49 12.96 35.22
N GLU A 140 -26.00 11.71 35.25
CA GLU A 140 -26.48 10.62 36.10
C GLU A 140 -25.62 10.36 37.37
N ALA A 141 -24.58 11.17 37.61
CA ALA A 141 -23.64 11.05 38.74
C ALA A 141 -23.66 12.32 39.61
#